data_AF-A0A523WJ23-F1
#
_entry.id   AF-A0A523WJ23-F1
#
_cell.length_a   1.000
_cell.length_b   1.000
_cell.length_c   1.000
_cell.angle_alpha   90.00
_cell.angle_beta   90.00
_cell.angle_gamma   90.00
#
_symmetry.space_group_name_H-M   'P 1'
#
loop_
_entity.id
_entity.type
_entity.pdbx_description
1 polymer ?
#
loop_
_entity_poly.entity_id
_entity_poly.type
_entity_poly.pdbx_seq_one_letter_code
_entity_poly.pdbx_strand_id
1 'polypeptide(L)'
;MTLKFKTGLAGLIVFGLTICIACQKQKAGWQGTIEEENGIKVVKNLAEPLYGELILELEEDLSIGSVDDENTTFYQVGDIAVDSQGNMFVVDSGNQRIQ
;
A
#
# COMPACT_ATOMS: atom_id res chain seq x y z
N MET A 1 -22.18 9.57 -56.49
CA MET A 1 -23.24 9.47 -55.47
C MET A 1 -22.67 10.02 -54.17
N THR A 2 -22.99 11.28 -53.84
CA THR A 2 -22.42 12.00 -52.70
C THR A 2 -23.22 11.69 -51.43
N LEU A 3 -22.64 10.92 -50.51
CA LEU A 3 -23.25 10.65 -49.20
C LEU A 3 -23.01 11.85 -48.29
N LYS A 4 -24.05 12.68 -48.06
CA LYS A 4 -24.01 13.78 -47.08
C LYS A 4 -24.43 13.25 -45.72
N PHE A 5 -23.48 13.09 -44.80
CA PHE A 5 -23.81 12.84 -43.38
C PHE A 5 -24.25 14.16 -42.73
N LYS A 6 -25.54 14.29 -42.42
CA LYS A 6 -26.05 15.34 -41.52
C LYS A 6 -25.90 14.83 -40.09
N THR A 7 -24.88 15.30 -39.37
CA THR A 7 -24.78 15.11 -37.92
C THR A 7 -25.80 16.01 -37.23
N GLY A 8 -26.93 15.42 -36.82
CA GLY A 8 -27.98 16.13 -36.07
C GLY A 8 -27.59 16.32 -34.60
N LEU A 9 -28.03 17.43 -34.00
CA LEU A 9 -27.78 17.84 -32.61
C LEU A 9 -28.07 16.73 -31.57
N ALA A 10 -28.98 15.81 -31.88
CA ALA A 10 -29.28 14.64 -31.04
C ALA A 10 -28.11 13.65 -30.90
N GLY A 11 -27.26 13.51 -31.93
CA GLY A 11 -26.07 12.63 -31.87
C GLY A 11 -24.98 13.16 -30.95
N LEU A 12 -24.90 14.49 -30.78
CA LEU A 12 -23.97 15.16 -29.86
C LEU A 12 -24.37 14.98 -28.39
N ILE A 13 -25.67 14.93 -28.11
CA ILE A 13 -26.19 14.73 -26.75
C ILE A 13 -25.97 13.27 -26.29
N VAL A 14 -26.18 12.30 -27.19
CA VAL A 14 -25.94 10.87 -26.90
C VAL A 14 -24.45 10.55 -26.71
N PHE A 15 -23.57 11.22 -27.48
CA PHE A 15 -22.11 11.08 -27.33
C PHE A 15 -21.56 11.79 -26.08
N GLY A 16 -22.19 12.88 -25.64
CA GLY A 16 -21.87 13.57 -24.39
C GLY A 16 -22.28 12.77 -23.14
N LEU A 17 -23.41 12.07 -23.19
CA LEU A 17 -23.91 11.28 -22.05
C LEU A 17 -23.05 10.04 -21.75
N THR A 18 -22.47 9.40 -22.77
CA THR A 18 -21.59 8.23 -22.58
C THR A 18 -20.20 8.60 -22.03
N ILE A 19 -19.73 9.82 -22.24
CA ILE A 19 -18.44 10.31 -21.71
C ILE A 19 -18.48 10.55 -20.19
N CYS A 20 -19.66 10.81 -19.61
CA CYS A 20 -19.81 11.03 -18.16
C CYS A 20 -19.67 9.74 -17.32
N ILE A 21 -19.81 8.55 -17.93
CA ILE A 21 -19.70 7.27 -17.20
C ILE A 21 -18.22 6.81 -17.11
N ALA A 22 -17.33 7.38 -17.93
CA ALA A 22 -15.97 6.87 -18.08
C ALA A 22 -14.96 7.37 -17.02
N CYS A 23 -15.35 8.21 -16.05
CA CYS A 23 -14.39 8.71 -15.06
C CYS A 23 -14.98 8.90 -13.66
N GLN A 24 -15.40 7.79 -13.05
CA GLN A 24 -15.26 7.64 -11.60
C GLN A 24 -14.53 6.32 -11.34
N LYS A 25 -13.19 6.35 -11.33
CA LYS A 25 -12.44 5.31 -10.62
C LYS A 25 -12.74 5.51 -9.13
N GLN A 26 -13.80 4.87 -8.62
CA GLN A 26 -13.97 4.72 -7.18
C GLN A 26 -12.72 3.96 -6.69
N LYS A 27 -11.93 4.59 -5.82
CA LYS A 27 -10.93 3.86 -5.03
C LYS A 27 -11.68 2.72 -4.34
N ALA A 28 -11.15 1.50 -4.43
CA ALA A 28 -11.67 0.37 -3.67
C ALA A 28 -11.60 0.73 -2.18
N GLY A 29 -12.71 1.19 -1.62
CA GLY A 29 -12.83 1.50 -0.20
C GLY A 29 -12.95 0.20 0.57
N TRP A 30 -12.39 0.15 1.78
CA TRP A 30 -12.59 -0.97 2.70
C TRP A 30 -14.09 -1.21 2.93
N GLN A 31 -14.56 -2.44 2.70
CA GLN A 31 -15.99 -2.82 2.79
C GLN A 31 -16.31 -3.66 4.02
N GLY A 32 -15.46 -3.66 5.05
CA GLY A 32 -15.80 -4.33 6.31
C GLY A 32 -16.83 -3.54 7.12
N THR A 33 -17.29 -4.12 8.22
CA THR A 33 -18.25 -3.47 9.13
C THR A 33 -17.62 -3.11 10.47
N ILE A 34 -18.15 -2.07 11.10
CA ILE A 34 -17.81 -1.69 12.47
C ILE A 34 -19.13 -1.69 13.25
N GLU A 35 -19.21 -2.54 14.26
CA GLU A 35 -20.40 -2.73 15.09
C GLU A 35 -20.02 -2.56 16.56
N GLU A 36 -21.00 -2.29 17.42
CA GLU A 36 -20.79 -2.23 18.87
C GLU A 36 -21.61 -3.34 19.53
N GLU A 37 -20.93 -4.28 20.19
CA GLU A 37 -21.55 -5.41 20.87
C GLU A 37 -21.16 -5.36 22.34
N ASN A 38 -22.15 -5.17 23.22
CA ASN A 38 -21.93 -5.06 24.68
C ASN A 38 -20.90 -3.99 25.09
N GLY A 39 -20.84 -2.86 24.38
CA GLY A 39 -19.87 -1.78 24.63
C GLY A 39 -18.49 -2.02 24.02
N ILE A 40 -18.30 -3.10 23.26
CA ILE A 40 -17.05 -3.42 22.56
C ILE A 40 -17.22 -3.11 21.08
N LYS A 41 -16.29 -2.32 20.52
CA LYS A 41 -16.24 -2.05 19.08
C LYS A 41 -15.66 -3.28 18.36
N VAL A 42 -16.49 -3.94 17.57
CA VAL A 42 -16.14 -5.10 16.75
C VAL A 42 -15.93 -4.63 15.32
N VAL A 43 -14.75 -4.89 14.77
CA VAL A 43 -14.40 -4.60 13.37
C VAL A 43 -14.37 -5.92 12.61
N LYS A 44 -15.29 -6.10 11.65
CA LYS A 44 -15.37 -7.29 10.81
C LYS A 44 -14.72 -6.98 9.48
N ASN A 45 -13.53 -7.54 9.25
CA ASN A 45 -12.90 -7.47 7.94
C ASN A 45 -13.65 -8.39 6.96
N LEU A 46 -13.60 -8.05 5.67
CA LEU A 46 -14.07 -8.97 4.64
C LEU A 46 -13.26 -10.27 4.68
N ALA A 47 -13.91 -11.38 4.32
CA ALA A 47 -13.22 -12.66 4.12
C ALA A 47 -12.23 -12.58 2.95
N GLU A 48 -12.58 -11.82 1.91
CA GLU A 48 -11.72 -11.55 0.77
C GLU A 48 -10.86 -10.31 1.02
N PRO A 49 -9.55 -10.32 0.69
CA PRO A 49 -8.70 -9.17 0.85
C PRO A 49 -9.17 -8.00 -0.02
N LEU A 50 -9.15 -6.78 0.51
CA LEU A 50 -9.53 -5.56 -0.22
C LEU A 50 -8.74 -5.35 -1.51
N TYR A 51 -7.48 -5.82 -1.53
CA TYR A 51 -6.56 -5.67 -2.65
C TYR A 51 -6.44 -6.95 -3.50
N GLY A 52 -7.26 -7.98 -3.22
CA GLY A 52 -7.16 -9.30 -3.85
C GLY A 52 -6.01 -10.14 -3.29
N GLU A 53 -5.66 -11.21 -4.00
CA GLU A 53 -4.56 -12.09 -3.63
C GLU A 53 -3.24 -11.31 -3.62
N LEU A 54 -2.60 -11.26 -2.46
CA LEU A 54 -1.31 -10.60 -2.30
C LEU A 54 -0.20 -11.52 -2.80
N ILE A 55 0.24 -11.30 -4.04
CA ILE A 55 1.43 -11.97 -4.59
C ILE A 55 2.65 -11.12 -4.23
N LEU A 56 3.47 -11.62 -3.30
CA LEU A 56 4.74 -10.99 -2.94
C LEU A 56 5.88 -11.73 -3.66
N GLU A 57 6.48 -11.07 -4.64
CA GLU A 57 7.79 -11.44 -5.19
C GLU A 57 8.83 -10.56 -4.52
N LEU A 58 9.57 -11.11 -3.55
CA LEU A 58 10.59 -10.39 -2.80
C LEU A 58 11.98 -10.81 -3.28
N GLU A 59 12.84 -9.81 -3.51
CA GLU A 59 14.27 -9.97 -3.73
C GLU A 59 14.99 -9.28 -2.56
N GLU A 60 16.05 -9.92 -2.03
CA GLU A 60 16.88 -9.29 -1.02
C GLU A 60 17.72 -8.19 -1.66
N ASP A 61 17.48 -6.95 -1.26
CA ASP A 61 18.26 -5.79 -1.71
C ASP A 61 19.52 -5.58 -0.85
N LEU A 62 19.35 -5.66 0.47
CA LEU A 62 20.43 -5.41 1.43
C LEU A 62 20.23 -6.20 2.73
N SER A 63 21.29 -6.84 3.20
CA SER A 63 21.41 -7.43 4.53
C SER A 63 22.53 -6.73 5.30
N ILE A 64 22.24 -6.32 6.54
CA ILE A 64 23.16 -5.58 7.40
C ILE A 64 23.47 -6.44 8.63
N GLY A 65 24.76 -6.68 8.85
CA GLY A 65 25.26 -7.51 9.94
C GLY A 65 25.66 -8.91 9.48
N SER A 66 26.53 -9.54 10.26
CA SER A 66 26.91 -10.93 10.11
C SER A 66 27.18 -11.55 11.47
N VAL A 67 26.82 -12.83 11.63
CA VAL A 67 27.17 -13.62 12.82
C VAL A 67 28.65 -14.00 12.86
N ASP A 68 29.37 -13.80 11.75
CA ASP A 68 30.79 -14.15 11.62
C ASP A 68 31.74 -13.01 12.04
N ASP A 69 31.22 -11.80 12.29
CA ASP A 69 32.01 -10.64 12.72
C ASP A 69 31.36 -9.99 13.94
N GLU A 70 32.06 -10.05 15.08
CA GLU A 70 31.62 -9.47 16.36
C GLU A 70 31.36 -7.96 16.27
N ASN A 71 32.00 -7.26 15.33
CA ASN A 71 31.75 -5.84 15.09
C ASN A 71 30.49 -5.59 14.28
N THR A 72 29.83 -6.61 13.74
CA THR A 72 28.58 -6.49 12.97
C THR A 72 27.48 -7.45 13.43
N THR A 73 27.75 -8.24 14.47
CA THR A 73 26.76 -9.08 15.14
C THR A 73 25.90 -8.26 16.10
N PHE A 74 24.61 -8.58 16.16
CA PHE A 74 23.67 -8.01 17.13
C PHE A 74 23.17 -9.09 18.10
N TYR A 75 23.00 -8.75 19.37
CA TYR A 75 22.44 -9.67 20.35
C TYR A 75 20.95 -9.39 20.62
N GLN A 76 20.58 -8.12 20.83
CA GLN A 76 19.19 -7.72 21.03
C GLN A 76 18.95 -6.29 20.53
N VAL A 77 18.52 -6.17 19.28
CA VAL A 77 18.17 -4.88 18.67
C VAL A 77 16.90 -4.32 19.31
N GLY A 78 17.01 -3.13 19.89
CA GLY A 78 15.88 -2.39 20.48
C GLY A 78 15.30 -1.34 19.55
N ASP A 79 16.14 -0.63 18.81
CA ASP A 79 15.74 0.43 17.88
C ASP A 79 16.83 0.71 16.83
N ILE A 80 16.44 1.41 15.76
CA ILE A 80 17.33 1.84 14.66
C ILE A 80 17.02 3.30 14.29
N ALA A 81 18.05 4.13 14.18
CA ALA A 81 17.96 5.51 13.68
C ALA A 81 18.93 5.74 12.51
N VAL A 82 18.57 6.66 11.62
CA VAL A 82 19.42 7.06 10.49
C VAL A 82 19.59 8.57 10.49
N ASP A 83 20.82 9.05 10.39
CA ASP A 83 21.10 10.48 10.32
C ASP A 83 20.94 11.05 8.89
N SER A 84 21.09 12.36 8.73
CA SER A 84 20.98 13.03 7.43
C SER A 84 22.10 12.67 6.44
N GLN A 85 23.16 12.02 6.89
CA GLN A 85 24.28 11.54 6.06
C GLN A 85 24.09 10.08 5.64
N GLY A 86 23.06 9.40 6.16
CA GLY A 86 22.78 8.00 5.88
C GLY A 86 23.51 7.03 6.80
N ASN A 87 24.14 7.49 7.89
CA ASN A 87 24.71 6.59 8.88
C ASN A 87 23.57 5.95 9.68
N MET A 88 23.62 4.64 9.84
CA MET A 88 22.68 3.87 10.64
C MET A 88 23.25 3.66 12.05
N PHE A 89 22.39 3.86 13.05
CA PHE A 89 22.70 3.65 14.45
C PHE A 89 21.71 2.64 15.02
N VAL A 90 22.22 1.56 15.60
CA VAL A 90 21.45 0.45 16.14
C VAL A 90 21.63 0.39 17.65
N VAL A 91 20.53 0.37 18.39
CA VAL A 91 20.54 0.12 19.84
C VAL A 91 20.63 -1.39 20.08
N ASP A 92 21.84 -1.92 20.22
CA ASP A 92 22.07 -3.34 20.54
C ASP A 92 22.04 -3.55 22.06
N SER A 93 20.83 -3.52 22.61
CA SER A 93 20.56 -3.45 24.04
C SER A 93 21.20 -4.57 24.85
N GLY A 94 21.27 -5.80 24.33
CA GLY A 94 21.87 -6.90 25.07
C GLY A 94 23.39 -6.98 24.99
N ASN A 95 24.02 -6.25 24.05
CA ASN A 95 25.44 -5.95 24.11
C ASN A 95 25.74 -4.60 24.79
N GLN A 96 24.72 -3.87 25.26
CA GLN A 96 24.86 -2.58 25.95
C GLN A 96 25.66 -1.54 25.13
N ARG A 97 25.49 -1.55 23.80
CA ARG A 97 26.19 -0.65 22.87
C ARG A 97 25.24 0.00 21.87
N ILE A 98 25.71 1.11 21.30
CA ILE A 98 25.21 1.64 20.03
C ILE A 98 26.22 1.28 18.96
N GLN A 99 25.74 0.77 17.84
CA GLN A 99 26.55 0.41 16.69
C GLN A 99 26.16 1.23 15.47
#